data_AF-A0A090MBL0-F1
#
_entry.id   AF-A0A090MBL0-F1
#
_cell.length_a   1.000
_cell.length_b   1.000
_cell.length_c   1.000
_cell.angle_alpha   90.00
_cell.angle_beta   90.00
_cell.angle_gamma   90.00
#
_symmetry.space_group_name_H-M   'P 1'
#
loop_
_entity.id
_entity.type
_entity.pdbx_description
1 polymer ?
#
loop_
_entity_poly.entity_id
_entity_poly.type
_entity_poly.pdbx_seq_one_letter_code
_entity_poly.pdbx_strand_id
1 'polypeptide(L)'
;MQITLSLLCTAALAAAHGYVETATIGGQTYQFYNPYADPYMNPPPQRVSRAIPGNGPVEDVTSIDMQCNGYTAGGIKGSQPAALHAEAKAGSSVNLKWTLWPDSHVGPVITYMARCPDSGCDKWMPGTEKVWFKIQEAGREGTSNNWASVRYLRLQT
;
A
#
# COMPACT_ATOMS: atom_id res chain seq x y z
N MET A 1 -13.47 -54.60 1.27
CA MET A 1 -12.78 -53.48 1.94
C MET A 1 -12.92 -52.27 1.04
N GLN A 2 -13.89 -51.40 1.32
CA GLN A 2 -14.17 -50.20 0.51
C GLN A 2 -13.14 -49.13 0.81
N ILE A 3 -12.45 -48.63 -0.21
CA ILE A 3 -11.49 -47.52 -0.10
C ILE A 3 -12.29 -46.23 -0.32
N THR A 4 -12.58 -45.51 0.76
CA THR A 4 -13.17 -44.16 0.72
C THR A 4 -12.08 -43.15 0.34
N LEU A 5 -12.11 -42.67 -0.91
CA LEU A 5 -11.23 -41.62 -1.39
C LEU A 5 -11.72 -40.28 -0.82
N SER A 6 -11.03 -39.76 0.19
CA SER A 6 -11.32 -38.44 0.78
C SER A 6 -10.75 -37.35 -0.15
N LEU A 7 -11.62 -36.55 -0.78
CA LEU A 7 -11.21 -35.34 -1.48
C LEU A 7 -10.74 -34.29 -0.45
N LEU A 8 -9.43 -34.06 -0.37
CA LEU A 8 -8.88 -32.86 0.26
C LEU A 8 -9.26 -31.66 -0.61
N CYS A 9 -10.27 -30.90 -0.17
CA CYS A 9 -10.60 -29.61 -0.76
C CYS A 9 -9.50 -28.62 -0.33
N THR A 10 -8.52 -28.37 -1.20
CA THR A 10 -7.58 -27.28 -1.02
C THR A 10 -8.33 -25.97 -1.19
N ALA A 11 -8.59 -25.26 -0.07
CA ALA A 11 -9.11 -23.90 -0.13
C ALA A 11 -8.08 -23.04 -0.90
N ALA A 12 -8.40 -22.67 -2.14
CA ALA A 12 -7.62 -21.70 -2.87
C ALA A 12 -7.66 -20.38 -2.10
N LEU A 13 -6.52 -19.97 -1.56
CA LEU A 13 -6.36 -18.65 -0.95
C LEU A 13 -6.42 -17.61 -2.07
N ALA A 14 -7.62 -17.13 -2.37
CA ALA A 14 -7.79 -16.00 -3.29
C ALA A 14 -7.34 -14.74 -2.56
N ALA A 15 -6.08 -14.33 -2.76
CA ALA A 15 -5.66 -12.97 -2.45
C ALA A 15 -6.39 -12.04 -3.41
N ALA A 16 -7.45 -11.38 -2.93
CA ALA A 16 -8.26 -10.47 -3.74
C ALA A 16 -7.80 -9.01 -3.64
N HIS A 17 -6.93 -8.66 -2.69
CA HIS A 17 -6.57 -7.28 -2.39
C HIS A 17 -5.17 -7.20 -1.78
N GLY A 18 -4.53 -6.02 -1.86
CA GLY A 18 -3.14 -5.88 -1.41
C GLY A 18 -2.76 -4.52 -0.82
N TYR A 19 -1.57 -4.49 -0.23
CA TYR A 19 -0.93 -3.31 0.32
C TYR A 19 0.59 -3.38 0.11
N VAL A 20 1.31 -2.29 0.33
CA VAL A 20 2.79 -2.29 0.31
C VAL A 20 3.31 -2.95 1.58
N GLU A 21 3.94 -4.11 1.43
CA GLU A 21 4.53 -4.93 2.50
C GLU A 21 5.88 -4.38 2.95
N THR A 22 6.79 -4.09 2.00
CA THR A 22 8.13 -3.57 2.31
C THR A 22 8.55 -2.52 1.28
N ALA A 23 9.56 -1.73 1.62
CA ALA A 23 10.22 -0.86 0.66
C ALA A 23 11.73 -0.88 0.83
N THR A 24 12.47 -0.81 -0.27
CA THR A 24 13.91 -0.55 -0.24
C THR A 24 14.14 0.92 -0.61
N ILE A 25 14.62 1.70 0.36
CA ILE A 25 14.81 3.15 0.28
C ILE A 25 16.22 3.46 0.79
N GLY A 26 17.01 4.21 0.01
CA GLY A 26 18.38 4.55 0.42
C GLY A 26 19.30 3.33 0.62
N GLY A 27 18.99 2.20 -0.03
CA GLY A 27 19.71 0.93 0.15
C GLY A 27 19.30 0.12 1.38
N GLN A 28 18.34 0.59 2.18
CA GLN A 28 17.83 -0.10 3.35
C GLN A 28 16.41 -0.61 3.12
N THR A 29 16.12 -1.83 3.59
CA THR A 29 14.77 -2.40 3.53
C THR A 29 13.99 -2.07 4.78
N TYR A 30 12.82 -1.50 4.60
CA TYR A 30 11.88 -1.12 5.63
C TYR A 30 10.63 -2.00 5.54
N GLN A 31 10.25 -2.62 6.65
CA GLN A 31 8.93 -3.20 6.80
C GLN A 31 7.91 -2.07 6.93
N PHE A 32 6.94 -2.04 6.01
CA PHE A 32 5.82 -1.10 6.08
C PHE A 32 4.77 -1.63 7.08
N TYR A 33 3.88 -0.72 7.49
CA TYR A 33 2.77 -1.01 8.39
C TYR A 33 1.99 -2.24 7.94
N ASN A 34 1.89 -3.23 8.82
CA ASN A 34 1.12 -4.44 8.59
C ASN A 34 -0.23 -4.33 9.32
N PRO A 35 -1.35 -4.11 8.60
CA PRO A 35 -2.66 -3.94 9.23
C PRO A 35 -3.19 -5.19 9.95
N TYR A 36 -2.59 -6.36 9.70
CA TYR A 36 -3.00 -7.64 10.29
C TYR A 36 -2.07 -8.10 11.43
N ALA A 37 -1.00 -7.36 11.72
CA ALA A 37 -0.05 -7.69 12.78
C ALA A 37 0.19 -6.53 13.74
N ASP A 38 0.53 -5.34 13.21
CA ASP A 38 0.97 -4.19 14.00
C ASP A 38 -0.06 -3.75 15.08
N PRO A 39 -1.40 -3.74 14.81
CA PRO A 39 -2.41 -3.44 15.84
C PRO A 39 -2.44 -4.40 17.03
N TYR A 40 -1.90 -5.61 16.87
CA TYR A 40 -1.96 -6.68 17.86
C TYR A 40 -0.63 -6.89 18.59
N MET A 41 0.38 -6.05 18.31
CA MET A 41 1.68 -6.09 18.97
C MET A 41 1.76 -5.13 20.15
N ASN A 42 2.56 -5.46 21.16
CA ASN A 42 2.81 -4.61 22.33
C ASN A 42 4.30 -4.62 22.73
N PRO A 43 5.02 -3.48 22.62
CA PRO A 43 4.56 -2.21 22.04
C PRO A 43 4.32 -2.34 20.53
N PRO A 44 3.42 -1.52 19.93
CA PRO A 44 3.27 -1.46 18.48
C PRO A 44 4.59 -1.02 17.81
N PRO A 45 5.00 -1.67 16.71
CA PRO A 45 6.23 -1.31 16.02
C PRO A 45 6.12 0.08 15.39
N GLN A 46 7.19 0.87 15.49
CA GLN A 46 7.30 2.13 14.76
C GLN A 46 7.64 1.86 13.29
N ARG A 47 6.97 2.57 12.38
CA ARG A 47 7.08 2.38 10.92
C ARG A 47 7.43 3.68 10.22
N VAL A 48 7.96 3.56 9.01
CA VAL A 48 8.16 4.69 8.07
C VAL A 48 6.92 4.97 7.23
N SER A 49 6.04 3.98 7.08
CA SER A 49 4.76 4.16 6.38
C SER A 49 3.63 4.43 7.38
N ARG A 50 2.63 5.18 6.89
CA ARG A 50 1.44 5.50 7.68
C ARG A 50 0.55 4.27 7.86
N ALA A 51 -0.24 4.26 8.92
CA ALA A 51 -1.18 3.18 9.19
C ALA A 51 -2.28 3.11 8.13
N ILE A 52 -2.74 1.90 7.81
CA ILE A 52 -3.87 1.62 6.92
C ILE A 52 -4.82 0.64 7.61
N PRO A 53 -6.13 0.63 7.28
CA PRO A 53 -7.10 -0.21 7.99
C PRO A 53 -7.04 -1.69 7.57
N GLY A 54 -6.41 -2.01 6.44
CA GLY A 54 -6.44 -3.32 5.81
C GLY A 54 -5.98 -3.22 4.36
N ASN A 55 -6.31 -4.25 3.58
CA ASN A 55 -6.05 -4.29 2.13
C ASN A 55 -7.23 -3.81 1.26
N GLY A 56 -8.35 -3.42 1.86
CA GLY A 56 -9.54 -2.96 1.12
C GLY A 56 -9.35 -1.61 0.40
N PRO A 57 -10.20 -1.30 -0.61
CA PRO A 57 -10.13 -0.08 -1.38
C PRO A 57 -10.73 1.13 -0.63
N VAL A 58 -10.38 2.33 -1.11
CA VAL A 58 -11.16 3.55 -0.89
C VAL A 58 -11.90 3.85 -2.19
N GLU A 59 -13.22 3.98 -2.14
CA GLU A 59 -14.06 4.09 -3.34
C GLU A 59 -14.62 5.51 -3.56
N ASP A 60 -14.60 6.36 -2.52
CA ASP A 60 -15.03 7.76 -2.61
C ASP A 60 -13.83 8.69 -2.78
N VAL A 61 -13.68 9.24 -3.99
CA VAL A 61 -12.60 10.18 -4.35
C VAL A 61 -12.68 11.53 -3.61
N THR A 62 -13.81 11.84 -2.98
CA THR A 62 -14.00 13.05 -2.18
C THR A 62 -13.70 12.84 -0.69
N SER A 63 -13.52 11.59 -0.25
CA SER A 63 -13.19 11.25 1.12
C SER A 63 -11.74 11.63 1.47
N ILE A 64 -11.52 12.04 2.72
CA ILE A 64 -10.18 12.26 3.28
C ILE A 64 -9.32 10.98 3.26
N ASP A 65 -9.96 9.82 3.29
CA ASP A 65 -9.29 8.52 3.24
C ASP A 65 -8.51 8.32 1.93
N MET A 66 -8.85 9.08 0.87
CA MET A 66 -8.15 8.99 -0.41
C MET A 66 -6.68 9.42 -0.32
N GLN A 67 -6.33 10.25 0.67
CA GLN A 67 -5.00 10.80 0.81
C GLN A 67 -3.93 9.75 1.17
N CYS A 68 -4.22 8.89 2.15
CA CYS A 68 -3.25 7.94 2.72
C CYS A 68 -3.93 6.63 3.17
N ASN A 69 -5.07 6.28 2.58
CA ASN A 69 -5.96 5.18 2.96
C ASN A 69 -6.76 5.46 4.25
N GLY A 70 -7.84 4.70 4.45
CA GLY A 70 -8.77 4.80 5.56
C GLY A 70 -10.09 4.11 5.22
N TYR A 71 -10.96 3.98 6.22
CA TYR A 71 -12.30 3.41 6.02
C TYR A 71 -13.31 4.12 6.94
N THR A 72 -13.33 5.45 6.84
CA THR A 72 -14.17 6.34 7.63
C THR A 72 -15.65 6.03 7.41
N ALA A 73 -16.03 5.64 6.18
CA ALA A 73 -17.40 5.21 5.85
C ALA A 73 -17.87 4.00 6.67
N GLY A 74 -16.96 3.10 7.07
CA GLY A 74 -17.26 1.98 7.96
C GLY A 74 -16.86 2.20 9.42
N GLY A 75 -16.63 3.45 9.82
CA GLY A 75 -16.33 3.82 11.20
C GLY A 75 -14.89 3.57 11.66
N ILE A 76 -13.99 3.18 10.75
CA ILE A 76 -12.57 3.04 11.07
C ILE A 76 -11.90 4.39 10.82
N LYS A 77 -11.34 4.98 11.88
CA LYS A 77 -10.52 6.18 11.74
C LYS A 77 -9.40 5.93 10.73
N GLY A 78 -9.29 6.79 9.72
CA GLY A 78 -8.36 6.64 8.61
C GLY A 78 -6.87 6.68 9.01
N SER A 79 -6.01 6.99 8.06
CA SER A 79 -4.55 6.99 8.28
C SER A 79 -4.07 7.98 9.35
N GLN A 80 -2.86 7.77 9.86
CA GLN A 80 -2.18 8.65 10.82
C GLN A 80 -0.69 8.80 10.48
N PRO A 81 -0.02 9.89 10.94
CA PRO A 81 1.43 10.03 10.78
C PRO A 81 2.22 8.82 11.26
N ALA A 82 3.26 8.49 10.50
CA ALA A 82 4.23 7.45 10.84
C ALA A 82 5.31 8.03 11.75
N ALA A 83 5.81 7.25 12.70
CA ALA A 83 6.77 7.74 13.70
C ALA A 83 8.20 7.95 13.13
N LEU A 84 8.53 7.30 12.01
CA LEU A 84 9.88 7.30 11.45
C LEU A 84 9.91 7.86 10.02
N HIS A 85 11.11 8.24 9.57
CA HIS A 85 11.40 8.62 8.19
C HIS A 85 12.45 7.66 7.61
N ALA A 86 12.39 7.43 6.30
CA ALA A 86 13.44 6.72 5.56
C ALA A 86 14.31 7.74 4.82
N GLU A 87 15.61 7.72 5.07
CA GLU A 87 16.55 8.61 4.40
C GLU A 87 16.79 8.15 2.95
N ALA A 88 16.72 9.07 2.01
CA ALA A 88 17.00 8.83 0.60
C ALA A 88 17.72 10.02 -0.03
N LYS A 89 18.71 9.75 -0.88
CA LYS A 89 19.31 10.79 -1.71
C LYS A 89 18.35 11.15 -2.83
N ALA A 90 18.19 12.44 -3.12
CA ALA A 90 17.46 12.87 -4.31
C ALA A 90 18.03 12.21 -5.57
N GLY A 91 17.16 11.69 -6.44
CA GLY A 91 17.56 10.94 -7.64
C GLY A 91 17.85 9.45 -7.43
N SER A 92 17.84 8.95 -6.18
CA SER A 92 17.90 7.51 -5.92
C SER A 92 16.56 6.81 -6.18
N SER A 93 16.62 5.51 -6.48
CA SER A 93 15.43 4.68 -6.69
C SER A 93 14.82 4.24 -5.35
N VAL A 94 13.49 4.22 -5.31
CA VAL A 94 12.69 3.60 -4.24
C VAL A 94 11.96 2.39 -4.83
N ASN A 95 12.15 1.21 -4.23
CA ASN A 95 11.41 0.01 -4.61
C ASN A 95 10.33 -0.27 -3.57
N LEU A 96 9.08 -0.43 -4.03
CA LEU A 96 7.93 -0.72 -3.19
C LEU A 96 7.44 -2.13 -3.48
N LYS A 97 7.48 -3.00 -2.47
CA LYS A 97 6.99 -4.36 -2.56
C LYS A 97 5.57 -4.50 -2.09
N TRP A 98 4.68 -4.82 -3.02
CA TRP A 98 3.30 -5.14 -2.72
C TRP A 98 3.15 -6.60 -2.31
N THR A 99 2.13 -6.87 -1.50
CA THR A 99 1.58 -8.22 -1.40
C THR A 99 1.11 -8.72 -2.77
N LEU A 100 0.84 -10.02 -2.89
CA LEU A 100 0.31 -10.60 -4.13
C LEU A 100 -0.87 -9.78 -4.68
N TRP A 101 -0.72 -9.26 -5.90
CA TRP A 101 -1.73 -8.43 -6.56
C TRP A 101 -2.58 -9.30 -7.51
N PRO A 102 -3.92 -9.26 -7.42
CA PRO A 102 -4.79 -10.07 -8.28
C PRO A 102 -4.79 -9.58 -9.73
N ASP A 103 -4.75 -10.52 -10.68
CA ASP A 103 -4.73 -10.22 -12.12
C ASP A 103 -6.00 -9.47 -12.61
N SER A 104 -7.12 -9.59 -11.89
CA SER A 104 -8.36 -8.87 -12.21
C SER A 104 -8.31 -7.37 -11.88
N HIS A 105 -7.38 -6.94 -11.02
CA HIS A 105 -7.27 -5.55 -10.56
C HIS A 105 -6.39 -4.73 -11.50
N VAL A 106 -6.87 -4.60 -12.74
CA VAL A 106 -6.23 -3.78 -13.77
C VAL A 106 -6.44 -2.30 -13.49
N GLY A 107 -5.38 -1.51 -13.63
CA GLY A 107 -5.47 -0.08 -13.40
C GLY A 107 -4.12 0.65 -13.52
N PRO A 108 -4.16 1.99 -13.47
CA PRO A 108 -2.95 2.79 -13.40
C PRO A 108 -2.25 2.62 -12.06
N VAL A 109 -0.94 2.88 -12.04
CA VAL A 109 -0.15 3.02 -10.82
C VAL A 109 0.45 4.42 -10.84
N ILE A 110 0.23 5.19 -9.78
CA ILE A 110 0.59 6.61 -9.70
C ILE A 110 1.27 6.87 -8.37
N THR A 111 2.39 7.59 -8.40
CA THR A 111 3.14 7.97 -7.21
C THR A 111 3.19 9.49 -7.10
N TYR A 112 2.84 9.98 -5.91
CA TYR A 112 2.89 11.40 -5.55
C TYR A 112 3.87 11.62 -4.41
N MET A 113 4.33 12.85 -4.27
CA MET A 113 5.04 13.33 -3.10
C MET A 113 4.38 14.63 -2.60
N ALA A 114 4.58 14.92 -1.33
CA ALA A 114 4.26 16.20 -0.72
C ALA A 114 5.38 16.55 0.26
N ARG A 115 5.76 17.83 0.30
CA ARG A 115 6.77 18.31 1.24
C ARG A 115 6.13 18.49 2.62
N CYS A 116 6.62 17.76 3.61
CA CYS A 116 6.27 17.99 5.02
C CYS A 116 6.88 19.31 5.52
N PRO A 117 6.37 19.87 6.64
CA PRO A 117 7.05 20.94 7.35
C PRO A 117 8.49 20.54 7.72
N ASP A 118 9.37 21.54 7.89
CA ASP A 118 10.77 21.30 8.30
C ASP A 118 10.88 20.62 9.68
N SER A 119 9.84 20.69 10.50
CA SER A 119 9.74 19.97 11.77
C SER A 119 9.52 18.45 11.63
N GLY A 120 9.26 17.95 10.42
CA GLY A 120 9.06 16.52 10.15
C GLY A 120 7.63 16.13 9.76
N CYS A 121 7.50 14.92 9.19
CA CYS A 121 6.21 14.33 8.78
C CYS A 121 5.49 13.57 9.91
N ASP A 122 6.17 13.27 11.02
CA ASP A 122 5.73 12.39 12.11
C ASP A 122 4.56 12.93 12.92
N LYS A 123 4.21 14.21 12.73
CA LYS A 123 3.06 14.88 13.35
C LYS A 123 2.19 15.62 12.34
N TRP A 124 2.37 15.35 11.05
CA TRP A 124 1.70 16.11 9.98
C TRP A 124 0.84 15.22 9.08
N MET A 125 -0.40 15.65 8.88
CA MET A 125 -1.34 15.17 7.86
C MET A 125 -1.80 16.40 7.06
N PRO A 126 -1.68 16.41 5.73
CA PRO A 126 -2.06 17.59 4.93
C PRO A 126 -3.56 17.89 4.87
N GLY A 127 -4.44 16.96 5.27
CA GLY A 127 -5.88 17.22 5.24
C GLY A 127 -6.37 17.53 3.83
N THR A 128 -6.90 18.74 3.61
CA THR A 128 -7.37 19.21 2.28
C THR A 128 -6.40 20.16 1.58
N GLU A 129 -5.16 20.30 2.08
CA GLU A 129 -4.16 21.19 1.50
C GLU A 129 -3.70 20.73 0.10
N LYS A 130 -3.43 21.70 -0.79
CA LYS A 130 -2.95 21.48 -2.17
C LYS A 130 -1.42 21.31 -2.21
N VAL A 131 -0.92 20.21 -1.63
CA VAL A 131 0.53 19.98 -1.45
C VAL A 131 1.12 18.84 -2.30
N TRP A 132 0.26 18.06 -2.95
CA TRP A 132 0.65 16.87 -3.69
C TRP A 132 1.12 17.22 -5.09
N PHE A 133 2.31 16.74 -5.45
CA PHE A 133 2.83 16.77 -6.81
C PHE A 133 3.14 15.36 -7.29
N LYS A 134 2.83 15.09 -8.56
CA LYS A 134 3.03 13.76 -9.18
C LYS A 134 4.49 13.58 -9.54
N ILE A 135 5.06 12.40 -9.24
CA ILE A 135 6.45 12.07 -9.58
C ILE A 135 6.57 10.89 -10.56
N GLN A 136 5.55 10.04 -10.65
CA GLN A 136 5.52 8.91 -11.57
C GLN A 136 4.07 8.51 -11.87
N GLU A 137 3.79 8.12 -13.11
CA GLU A 137 2.55 7.44 -13.48
C GLU A 137 2.77 6.44 -14.60
N ALA A 138 1.96 5.39 -14.62
CA ALA A 138 1.79 4.53 -15.77
C ALA A 138 0.34 4.01 -15.81
N GLY A 139 -0.21 3.91 -17.02
CA GLY A 139 -1.58 3.46 -17.25
C GLY A 139 -1.66 2.22 -18.13
N ARG A 140 -2.70 2.21 -18.96
CA ARG A 140 -2.94 1.19 -20.00
C ARG A 140 -1.94 1.33 -21.14
N GLU A 141 -1.48 0.22 -21.70
CA GLU A 141 -0.73 0.22 -22.95
C GLU A 141 -1.68 0.29 -24.16
N GLY A 142 -1.87 1.51 -24.69
CA GLY A 142 -2.76 1.75 -25.83
C GLY A 142 -4.17 1.22 -25.58
N THR A 143 -4.61 0.29 -26.42
CA THR A 143 -5.91 -0.39 -26.31
C THR A 143 -5.80 -1.85 -25.86
N SER A 144 -4.62 -2.32 -25.45
CA SER A 144 -4.41 -3.70 -24.98
C SER A 144 -5.02 -3.94 -23.59
N ASN A 145 -4.93 -5.17 -23.08
CA ASN A 145 -5.28 -5.48 -21.68
C ASN A 145 -4.09 -5.35 -20.72
N ASN A 146 -2.96 -4.81 -21.18
CA ASN A 146 -1.78 -4.60 -20.34
C ASN A 146 -1.90 -3.29 -19.58
N TRP A 147 -1.81 -3.38 -18.26
CA TRP A 147 -1.87 -2.23 -17.35
C TRP A 147 -0.63 -2.17 -16.47
N ALA A 148 -0.36 -0.98 -15.91
CA ALA A 148 0.72 -0.78 -14.97
C ALA A 148 0.63 -1.71 -13.75
N SER A 149 -0.58 -1.94 -13.21
CA SER A 149 -0.76 -2.82 -12.05
C SER A 149 -0.27 -4.25 -12.31
N VAL A 150 -0.61 -4.82 -13.48
CA VAL A 150 -0.18 -6.17 -13.89
C VAL A 150 1.35 -6.25 -14.08
N ARG A 151 1.97 -5.17 -14.59
CA ARG A 151 3.42 -5.13 -14.85
C ARG A 151 4.25 -4.93 -13.59
N TYR A 152 3.82 -4.05 -12.69
CA TYR A 152 4.64 -3.61 -11.55
C TYR A 152 4.33 -4.34 -10.24
N LEU A 153 3.10 -4.79 -10.04
CA LEU A 153 2.66 -5.31 -8.74
C LEU A 153 2.66 -6.84 -8.68
N ARG A 154 2.69 -7.52 -9.83
CA ARG A 154 2.57 -8.98 -9.94
C ARG A 154 3.87 -9.74 -9.68
N LEU A 155 4.97 -9.30 -10.31
CA LEU A 155 6.24 -10.03 -10.37
C LEU A 155 7.33 -9.17 -9.76
N GLN A 156 7.41 -9.20 -8.44
CA GLN A 156 8.56 -8.65 -7.72
C GLN A 156 9.50 -9.80 -7.38
N THR A 157 10.19 -10.29 -8.41
CA THR A 157 11.33 -11.21 -8.26
C THR A 157 12.61 -10.42 -8.06
#